data_AF-A0A8T3W4U3-F1
#
_entry.id   AF-A0A8T3W4U3-F1
#
_cell.length_a   1.000
_cell.length_b   1.000
_cell.length_c   1.000
_cell.angle_alpha   90.00
_cell.angle_beta   90.00
_cell.angle_gamma   90.00
#
_symmetry.space_group_name_H-M   'P 1'
#
loop_
_entity.id
_entity.type
_entity.pdbx_description
1 polymer ?
#
loop_
_entity_poly.entity_id
_entity_poly.type
_entity_poly.pdbx_seq_one_letter_code
_entity_poly.pdbx_strand_id
1 'polypeptide(L)' 'MNKIINLCCSGGCCPTVEILNEEVRIGEEGNICVLKREEFESLKQKILEKAL' A
#
# COMPACT_ATOMS: atom_id res chain seq x y z
N MET A 1 -6.58 -12.36 5.94
CA MET A 1 -7.42 -11.89 4.81
C MET A 1 -6.49 -11.25 3.79
N ASN A 2 -6.49 -11.70 2.53
CA ASN A 2 -5.76 -11.03 1.45
C ASN A 2 -6.69 -10.00 0.79
N LYS A 3 -6.25 -8.74 0.65
CA LYS A 3 -7.00 -7.67 -0.02
C LYS A 3 -6.06 -6.85 -0.90
N ILE A 4 -6.43 -6.68 -2.17
CA ILE A 4 -5.72 -5.82 -3.12
C ILE A 4 -6.51 -4.53 -3.31
N ILE A 5 -5.81 -3.40 -3.26
CA ILE A 5 -6.34 -2.06 -3.53
C ILE A 5 -5.59 -1.50 -4.74
N ASN A 6 -6.32 -1.18 -5.79
CA ASN A 6 -5.79 -0.48 -6.95
C ASN A 6 -5.83 1.03 -6.69
N LEU A 7 -4.71 1.72 -6.92
CA LEU A 7 -4.63 3.17 -6.73
C LEU A 7 -5.25 3.97 -7.89
N CYS A 8 -5.57 3.32 -9.01
CA CYS A 8 -6.29 3.92 -10.12
C CYS A 8 -7.57 3.16 -10.49
N CYS A 9 -8.53 3.87 -11.06
CA CYS A 9 -9.85 3.35 -11.43
C CYS A 9 -9.79 2.26 -12.53
N SER A 10 -8.73 2.24 -13.34
CA SER A 10 -8.55 1.30 -14.47
C SER A 10 -7.79 0.03 -14.10
N GLY A 11 -7.23 -0.06 -12.88
CA GLY A 11 -6.65 -1.30 -12.34
C GLY A 11 -5.43 -1.87 -13.08
N GLY A 12 -4.79 -1.11 -13.97
CA GLY A 12 -3.69 -1.63 -14.81
C GLY A 12 -2.51 -0.67 -15.06
N CYS A 13 -2.58 0.59 -14.64
CA CYS A 13 -1.54 1.58 -14.92
C CYS A 13 -0.90 2.22 -13.68
N CYS A 14 -1.34 1.85 -12.47
CA CYS A 14 -0.79 2.40 -11.24
C CYS A 14 -0.40 1.29 -10.25
N PRO A 15 0.55 1.58 -9.35
CA PRO A 15 0.93 0.69 -8.27
C PRO A 15 -0.28 0.21 -7.47
N THR A 16 -0.15 -0.99 -6.91
CA THR A 16 -1.17 -1.60 -6.06
C THR A 16 -0.73 -1.64 -4.61
N VAL A 17 -1.71 -1.72 -3.71
CA VAL A 17 -1.49 -1.98 -2.28
C VAL A 17 -2.10 -3.34 -1.97
N GLU A 18 -1.25 -4.35 -1.78
CA GLU A 18 -1.65 -5.70 -1.36
C GLU A 18 -1.50 -5.82 0.16
N ILE A 19 -2.61 -6.06 0.85
CA ILE A 19 -2.67 -6.24 2.30
C ILE A 19 -2.74 -7.73 2.60
N LEU A 20 -1.65 -8.26 3.18
CA LEU A 20 -1.53 -9.64 3.63
C LEU A 20 -1.71 -9.73 5.16
N ASN A 21 -1.56 -10.93 5.70
CA ASN A 21 -1.73 -11.17 7.14
C ASN A 21 -0.65 -10.46 7.98
N GLU A 22 0.61 -10.53 7.56
CA GLU A 22 1.75 -10.01 8.34
C GLU A 22 2.40 -8.76 7.71
N GLU A 23 2.19 -8.56 6.41
CA GLU A 23 2.84 -7.51 5.64
C GLU A 23 1.88 -6.80 4.68
N VAL A 24 2.32 -5.66 4.17
CA VAL A 24 1.67 -4.88 3.13
C VAL A 24 2.69 -4.60 2.04
N ARG A 25 2.33 -4.88 0.80
CA ARG A 25 3.17 -4.63 -0.38
C ARG A 25 2.60 -3.46 -1.15
N ILE A 26 3.43 -2.47 -1.47
CA ILE A 26 3.04 -1.27 -2.19
C ILE A 26 3.98 -1.12 -3.38
N GLY A 27 3.46 -1.12 -4.60
CA GLY A 27 4.31 -0.95 -5.78
C GLY A 27 3.83 -1.66 -7.03
N GLU A 28 4.78 -1.80 -7.95
CA GLU A 28 4.67 -2.50 -9.23
C GLU A 28 5.93 -3.34 -9.48
N GLU A 29 5.94 -4.17 -10.53
CA GLU A 29 7.08 -5.03 -10.84
C GLU A 29 8.39 -4.22 -10.97
N GLY A 30 9.45 -4.67 -10.29
CA GLY A 30 10.74 -3.98 -10.27
C GLY A 30 10.86 -2.85 -9.24
N ASN A 31 9.76 -2.41 -8.61
CA ASN A 31 9.77 -1.41 -7.54
C ASN A 31 8.66 -1.66 -6.51
N ILE A 32 8.94 -2.51 -5.53
CA ILE A 32 8.00 -2.89 -4.47
C ILE A 32 8.59 -2.52 -3.11
N CYS A 33 7.81 -1.78 -2.32
CA CYS A 33 8.05 -1.56 -0.91
C CYS A 33 7.24 -2.57 -0.09
N VAL A 34 7.88 -3.25 0.85
CA VAL A 34 7.23 -4.20 1.76
C VAL A 34 7.34 -3.65 3.18
N LEU A 35 6.20 -3.54 3.85
CA LEU A 35 6.09 -3.03 5.21
C LEU A 35 5.37 -4.06 6.09
N LYS A 36 5.74 -4.14 7.36
CA LYS A 36 4.86 -4.77 8.35
C LYS A 36 3.57 -3.97 8.47
N ARG A 37 2.50 -4.61 8.98
CA ARG A 37 1.22 -3.92 9.20
C ARG A 37 1.33 -2.67 10.09
N GLU A 38 2.13 -2.75 11.16
CA GLU A 38 2.35 -1.63 12.08
C GLU A 38 3.07 -0.44 11.42
N GLU A 39 4.03 -0.73 10.54
CA GLU A 39 4.76 0.26 9.76
C GLU A 39 3.84 0.91 8.71
N PHE A 40 2.98 0.11 8.07
CA PHE A 40 1.99 0.62 7.12
C PHE A 40 0.96 1.53 7.78
N GLU A 41 0.44 1.20 8.96
CA GLU A 41 -0.48 2.09 9.68
C GLU A 41 0.24 3.38 10.11
N SER A 42 1.49 3.29 10.56
CA SER A 42 2.32 4.46 10.89
C SER A 42 2.53 5.36 9.66
N LEU A 43 2.80 4.77 8.49
CA LEU A 43 2.93 5.50 7.23
C LEU A 43 1.63 6.21 6.85
N LYS A 44 0.48 5.51 6.94
CA LYS A 44 -0.83 6.09 6.65
C LYS A 44 -1.15 7.30 7.53
N GLN A 45 -0.91 7.20 8.84
CA GLN A 45 -1.13 8.32 9.76
C GLN A 45 -0.27 9.52 9.36
N LYS A 46 1.03 9.32 9.11
CA LYS A 46 1.93 10.40 8.69
C LYS A 46 1.52 11.07 7.38
N ILE A 47 0.99 10.31 6.42
CA ILE A 47 0.51 10.85 5.14
C ILE A 47 -0.75 11.69 5.38
N LEU A 48 -1.73 11.17 6.13
CA LEU A 48 -2.99 11.88 6.38
C LEU A 48 -2.79 13.14 7.24
N GLU A 49 -1.93 13.09 8.25
CA GLU A 49 -1.60 14.24 9.10
C GLU A 49 -0.85 15.34 8.33
N LYS A 50 -0.01 14.97 7.36
CA LYS A 50 0.73 15.93 6.52
C LYS A 50 -0.03 16.41 5.28
N ALA A 51 -1.18 15.80 4.96
CA ALA A 51 -1.98 16.15 3.78
C ALA A 51 -3.03 17.25 4.05
N LEU A 52 -2.90 18.00 5.16
CA LEU A 52 -3.69 19.17 5.52
C LEU A 52 -2.86 20.46 5.40
#